data_AF-A0A7Y8WZB3-F1
#
_entry.id   AF-A0A7Y8WZB3-F1
#
_cell.length_a   1.000
_cell.length_b   1.000
_cell.length_c   1.000
_cell.angle_alpha   90.00
_cell.angle_beta   90.00
_cell.angle_gamma   90.00
#
_symmetry.space_group_name_H-M   'P 1'
#
loop_
_entity.id
_entity.type
_entity.pdbx_description
1 polymer ?
#
loop_
_entity_poly.entity_id
_entity_poly.type
_entity_poly.pdbx_seq_one_letter_code
_entity_poly.pdbx_strand_id
1 'polypeptide(L)'
;MAGPALFIGDDTAYVALVRPQLDPSDPDLVRAAQEAGVSPEDFAGPGNVWALLTEHDGEGDGFELPGLRDTEADGFAEQLQAAVAAAEPFTVEAGDVLHLDGAPAGDGWAFTARVNPPEGHEVAAWTLTTGPVATADLLADLEDFRRTLA
;
A
#
# COMPACT_ATOMS: atom_id res chain seq x y z
N MET A 1 -1.45 1.26 -17.89
CA MET A 1 -1.03 0.31 -16.85
C MET A 1 -0.60 1.12 -15.65
N ALA A 2 -1.16 0.77 -14.49
CA ALA A 2 -1.03 1.48 -13.23
C ALA A 2 0.40 1.37 -12.68
N GLY A 3 0.85 2.39 -11.95
CA GLY A 3 2.21 2.49 -11.42
C GLY A 3 2.52 1.46 -10.32
N PRO A 4 3.68 1.59 -9.65
CA PRO A 4 4.10 0.68 -8.58
C PRO A 4 3.01 0.47 -7.53
N ALA A 5 2.75 -0.79 -7.18
CA ALA A 5 1.75 -1.15 -6.18
C ALA A 5 2.20 -2.40 -5.41
N LEU A 6 2.21 -2.31 -4.08
CA LEU A 6 2.45 -3.42 -3.17
C LEU A 6 1.20 -3.63 -2.32
N PHE A 7 0.59 -4.79 -2.40
CA PHE A 7 -0.57 -5.18 -1.58
C PHE A 7 -0.12 -6.17 -0.51
N ILE A 8 -0.59 -5.95 0.72
CA ILE A 8 -0.32 -6.79 1.88
C ILE A 8 -1.65 -7.12 2.53
N GLY A 9 -2.11 -8.35 2.36
CA GLY A 9 -3.38 -8.85 2.88
C GLY A 9 -4.16 -9.62 1.84
N ASP A 10 -5.45 -9.81 2.10
CA ASP A 10 -6.37 -10.50 1.19
C ASP A 10 -7.43 -9.54 0.65
N ASP A 11 -8.36 -10.08 -0.14
CA ASP A 11 -9.46 -9.32 -0.77
C ASP A 11 -10.47 -8.72 0.24
N THR A 12 -10.35 -9.02 1.54
CA THR A 12 -11.27 -8.55 2.58
C THR A 12 -10.62 -7.52 3.51
N ALA A 13 -9.30 -7.64 3.71
CA ALA A 13 -8.53 -6.70 4.48
C ALA A 13 -7.09 -6.63 3.96
N TYR A 14 -6.70 -5.45 3.48
CA TYR A 14 -5.35 -5.19 2.97
C TYR A 14 -4.82 -3.82 3.36
N VAL A 15 -3.50 -3.72 3.32
CA VAL A 15 -2.77 -2.47 3.23
C VAL A 15 -2.05 -2.45 1.88
N ALA A 16 -2.20 -1.36 1.14
CA ALA A 16 -1.54 -1.18 -0.14
C ALA A 16 -0.68 0.09 -0.15
N LEU A 17 0.57 -0.06 -0.55
CA LEU A 17 1.45 1.06 -0.86
C LEU A 17 1.50 1.22 -2.37
N VAL A 18 0.91 2.29 -2.88
CA VAL A 18 0.73 2.50 -4.32
C VAL A 18 1.27 3.85 -4.75
N ARG A 19 1.82 3.94 -5.94
CA ARG A 19 2.13 5.19 -6.61
C ARG A 19 1.32 5.27 -7.90
N PRO A 20 0.11 5.87 -7.86
CA PRO A 20 -0.75 5.97 -9.02
C PRO A 20 -0.05 6.76 -10.13
N GLN A 21 0.10 6.11 -11.28
CA GLN A 21 0.43 6.76 -12.54
C GLN A 21 -0.85 6.89 -13.34
N LEU A 22 -1.71 7.80 -12.89
CA LEU A 22 -2.96 8.09 -13.55
C LEU A 22 -2.69 9.01 -14.74
N ASP A 23 -2.99 8.53 -15.95
CA ASP A 23 -2.99 9.37 -17.15
C ASP A 23 -4.31 10.14 -17.17
N PRO A 24 -4.32 11.48 -17.05
CA PRO A 24 -5.55 12.27 -17.09
C PRO A 24 -6.27 12.20 -18.45
N SER A 25 -5.61 11.67 -19.48
CA SER A 25 -6.20 11.41 -20.80
C SER A 25 -6.85 10.02 -20.89
N ASP A 26 -6.74 9.19 -19.86
CA ASP A 26 -7.33 7.85 -19.84
C ASP A 26 -8.86 7.93 -19.90
N PRO A 27 -9.53 7.25 -20.86
CA PRO A 27 -10.98 7.34 -21.03
C PRO A 27 -11.79 6.90 -19.80
N ASP A 28 -11.30 5.91 -19.04
CA ASP A 28 -11.98 5.42 -17.84
C ASP A 28 -11.80 6.39 -16.67
N LEU A 29 -10.63 7.00 -16.53
CA LEU A 29 -10.39 8.06 -15.56
C LEU A 29 -11.24 9.29 -15.89
N VAL A 30 -11.28 9.71 -17.16
CA VAL A 30 -12.09 10.84 -17.60
C VAL A 30 -13.56 10.61 -17.25
N ARG A 31 -14.06 9.38 -17.43
CA ARG A 31 -15.43 9.01 -17.06
C ARG A 31 -15.63 9.06 -15.54
N ALA A 32 -14.71 8.50 -14.75
CA ALA A 32 -14.78 8.55 -13.29
C ALA A 32 -14.72 9.99 -12.74
N ALA A 33 -13.86 10.85 -13.30
CA ALA A 33 -13.75 12.26 -12.95
C ALA A 33 -15.05 13.02 -13.24
N GLN A 34 -15.69 12.74 -14.38
CA GLN A 34 -17.00 13.29 -14.73
C GLN A 34 -18.09 12.84 -13.76
N GLU A 35 -18.11 11.57 -13.37
CA GLU A 35 -19.04 11.02 -12.38
C GLU A 35 -18.82 11.66 -10.99
N ALA A 36 -17.58 11.94 -10.62
CA ALA A 36 -17.19 12.61 -9.38
C ALA A 36 -17.35 14.15 -9.42
N GLY A 37 -17.64 14.74 -10.59
CA GLY A 37 -17.84 16.18 -10.75
C GLY A 37 -16.57 17.02 -10.68
N VAL A 38 -15.40 16.41 -10.92
CA VAL A 38 -14.08 17.08 -10.91
C VAL A 38 -13.43 17.00 -12.29
N SER A 39 -12.36 17.78 -12.51
CA SER A 39 -11.59 17.66 -13.75
C SER A 39 -10.75 16.36 -13.73
N PRO A 40 -10.43 15.76 -14.90
CA PRO A 40 -9.54 14.59 -14.94
C PRO A 40 -8.15 14.82 -14.34
N GLU A 41 -7.64 16.05 -14.44
CA GLU A 41 -6.38 16.48 -13.82
C GLU A 41 -6.48 16.56 -12.29
N ASP A 42 -7.59 17.09 -11.75
CA ASP A 42 -7.83 17.09 -10.30
C ASP A 42 -8.12 15.68 -9.76
N PHE A 43 -8.80 14.84 -10.55
CA PHE A 43 -9.10 13.45 -10.19
C PHE A 43 -7.85 12.56 -10.22
N ALA A 44 -6.98 12.76 -11.21
CA ALA A 44 -5.68 12.11 -11.27
C ALA A 44 -4.75 12.58 -10.14
N GLY A 45 -5.02 13.76 -9.57
CA GLY A 45 -4.19 14.41 -8.59
C GLY A 45 -2.84 14.85 -9.18
N PRO A 46 -1.87 15.23 -8.34
CA PRO A 46 -0.54 15.63 -8.79
C PRO A 46 0.21 14.53 -9.56
N GLY A 47 -0.27 13.28 -9.54
CA GLY A 47 0.38 12.13 -10.17
C GLY A 47 1.73 11.80 -9.54
N ASN A 48 2.15 10.53 -9.57
CA ASN A 48 3.44 10.09 -9.01
C ASN A 48 3.63 10.34 -7.50
N VAL A 49 2.58 10.68 -6.77
CA VAL A 49 2.60 10.74 -5.31
C VAL A 49 2.29 9.34 -4.78
N TRP A 50 3.08 8.90 -3.80
CA TRP A 50 2.79 7.67 -3.09
C TRP A 50 1.52 7.83 -2.27
N ALA A 51 0.74 6.77 -2.13
CA ALA A 51 -0.42 6.72 -1.27
C ALA A 51 -0.40 5.41 -0.49
N LEU A 52 -0.81 5.50 0.78
CA LEU A 52 -1.13 4.34 1.58
C LEU A 52 -2.65 4.18 1.55
N LEU A 53 -3.10 3.03 1.07
CA LEU A 53 -4.51 2.65 1.05
C LEU A 53 -4.72 1.49 2.02
N THR A 54 -5.85 1.48 2.70
CA THR A 54 -6.26 0.38 3.56
C THR A 54 -7.71 0.03 3.29
N GLU A 55 -8.03 -1.24 3.28
CA GLU A 55 -9.41 -1.71 3.22
C GLU A 55 -9.67 -2.67 4.37
N HIS A 56 -10.84 -2.56 4.98
CA HIS A 56 -11.29 -3.48 6.01
C HIS A 56 -12.82 -3.59 5.97
N ASP A 57 -13.34 -4.80 5.76
CA ASP A 57 -14.79 -5.08 5.74
C ASP A 57 -15.58 -4.20 4.74
N GLY A 58 -14.94 -3.83 3.62
CA GLY A 58 -15.53 -3.00 2.56
C GLY A 58 -15.51 -1.49 2.85
N GLU A 59 -14.89 -1.06 3.94
CA GLU A 59 -14.57 0.35 4.19
C GLU A 59 -13.11 0.61 3.81
N GLY A 60 -12.92 1.45 2.79
CA GLY A 60 -11.62 1.89 2.32
C GLY A 60 -11.25 3.23 2.92
N ASP A 61 -10.02 3.35 3.41
CA ASP A 61 -9.39 4.59 3.87
C ASP A 61 -8.00 4.73 3.24
N GLY A 62 -7.41 5.91 3.31
CA GLY A 62 -6.07 6.14 2.79
C GLY A 62 -5.66 7.59 2.72
N PHE A 63 -4.39 7.81 2.48
CA PHE A 63 -3.81 9.14 2.38
C PHE A 63 -2.58 9.18 1.48
N GLU A 64 -2.33 10.37 0.97
CA GLU A 64 -1.14 10.68 0.18
C GLU A 64 0.10 10.85 1.06
N LEU A 65 1.23 10.39 0.54
CA LEU A 65 2.57 10.43 1.11
C LEU A 65 3.49 11.25 0.19
N PRO A 66 3.30 12.58 0.07
CA PRO A 66 4.07 13.42 -0.86
C PRO A 66 5.58 13.47 -0.56
N GLY A 67 5.99 13.05 0.63
CA GLY A 67 7.39 12.97 1.04
C GLY A 67 8.06 11.61 0.78
N LEU A 68 7.32 10.56 0.46
CA LEU A 68 7.88 9.21 0.29
C LEU A 68 8.59 9.09 -1.06
N ARG A 69 9.81 8.57 -1.05
CA ARG A 69 10.61 8.31 -2.25
C ARG A 69 10.60 6.83 -2.61
N ASP A 70 10.85 6.53 -3.88
CA ASP A 70 10.95 5.15 -4.37
C ASP A 70 12.02 4.34 -3.62
N THR A 71 13.13 4.97 -3.23
CA THR A 71 14.17 4.30 -2.42
C THR A 71 13.69 3.91 -1.01
N GLU A 72 12.75 4.66 -0.45
CA GLU A 72 12.16 4.36 0.86
C GLU A 72 11.12 3.25 0.74
N ALA A 73 10.33 3.27 -0.33
CA ALA A 73 9.40 2.19 -0.67
C ALA A 73 10.15 0.86 -0.97
N ASP A 74 11.24 0.90 -1.75
CA ASP A 74 12.09 -0.26 -2.00
C ASP A 74 12.74 -0.78 -0.72
N GLY A 75 13.25 0.13 0.14
CA GLY A 75 13.85 -0.23 1.42
C GLY A 75 12.86 -0.88 2.39
N PHE A 76 11.59 -0.47 2.38
CA PHE A 76 10.53 -1.15 3.13
C PHE A 76 10.25 -2.55 2.56
N ALA A 77 10.11 -2.68 1.25
CA ALA A 77 9.86 -3.96 0.60
C ALA A 77 11.02 -4.96 0.81
N GLU A 78 12.27 -4.49 0.78
CA GLU A 78 13.45 -5.29 1.08
C GLU A 78 13.45 -5.81 2.53
N GLN A 79 13.13 -4.96 3.50
CA GLN A 79 13.03 -5.35 4.90
C GLN A 79 11.94 -6.39 5.12
N LEU A 80 10.76 -6.18 4.52
CA LEU A 80 9.65 -7.14 4.60
C LEU A 80 10.02 -8.48 3.97
N GLN A 81 10.64 -8.46 2.78
CA GLN A 81 11.11 -9.68 2.10
C GLN A 81 12.12 -10.45 2.96
N ALA A 82 13.08 -9.76 3.56
CA ALA A 82 14.07 -10.38 4.44
C ALA A 82 13.43 -10.98 5.71
N ALA A 83 12.47 -10.28 6.30
CA ALA A 83 11.77 -10.72 7.50
C ALA A 83 10.90 -11.96 7.24
N VAL A 84 10.15 -11.96 6.13
CA VAL A 84 9.37 -13.13 5.68
C VAL A 84 10.28 -14.34 5.43
N ALA A 85 11.44 -14.13 4.80
CA ALA A 85 12.40 -15.20 4.54
C ALA A 85 13.04 -15.78 5.81
N ALA A 86 13.11 -15.00 6.91
CA ALA A 86 13.62 -15.47 8.19
C ALA A 86 12.65 -16.45 8.91
N ALA A 87 11.37 -16.46 8.52
CA ALA A 87 10.34 -17.35 9.05
C ALA A 87 10.08 -17.23 10.58
N GLU A 88 10.33 -16.05 11.16
CA GLU A 88 10.05 -15.73 12.56
C GLU A 88 9.14 -14.49 12.67
N PRO A 89 8.28 -14.36 13.69
CA PRO A 89 7.48 -13.15 13.88
C PRO A 89 8.34 -11.89 13.88
N PHE A 90 7.87 -10.85 13.20
CA PHE A 90 8.64 -9.65 12.96
C PHE A 90 7.79 -8.39 12.99
N THR A 91 8.50 -7.28 12.99
CA THR A 91 7.95 -5.95 12.85
C THR A 91 8.77 -5.19 11.82
N VAL A 92 8.12 -4.59 10.84
CA VAL A 92 8.74 -3.72 9.85
C VAL A 92 7.99 -2.38 9.78
N GLU A 93 8.71 -1.32 9.44
CA GLU A 93 8.20 0.05 9.46
C GLU A 93 8.45 0.75 8.13
N ALA A 94 7.45 1.48 7.64
CA ALA A 94 7.61 2.41 6.53
C ALA A 94 7.56 3.85 7.10
N GLY A 95 8.69 4.31 7.63
CA GLY A 95 8.76 5.57 8.36
C GLY A 95 7.81 5.59 9.57
N ASP A 96 7.31 6.78 9.93
CA ASP A 96 6.40 6.96 11.06
C ASP A 96 4.93 6.67 10.73
N VAL A 97 4.63 6.34 9.46
CA VAL A 97 3.24 6.26 8.94
C VAL A 97 2.65 4.86 8.97
N LEU A 98 3.47 3.82 8.90
CA LEU A 98 3.03 2.44 8.90
C LEU A 98 3.98 1.58 9.73
N HIS A 99 3.39 0.83 10.65
CA HIS A 99 4.06 -0.21 11.41
C HIS A 99 3.33 -1.53 11.19
N LEU A 100 4.04 -2.54 10.71
CA LEU A 100 3.47 -3.81 10.27
C LEU A 100 4.06 -4.95 11.09
N ASP A 101 3.20 -5.57 11.90
CA ASP A 101 3.54 -6.77 12.67
C ASP A 101 3.15 -8.01 11.85
N GLY A 102 4.12 -8.85 11.52
CA GLY A 102 3.92 -10.10 10.78
C GLY A 102 4.02 -11.31 11.70
N ALA A 103 3.04 -12.22 11.60
CA ALA A 103 3.04 -13.49 12.30
C ALA A 103 2.72 -14.66 11.34
N PRO A 104 3.37 -15.84 11.50
CA PRO A 104 3.04 -17.01 10.71
C PRO A 104 1.58 -17.44 10.90
N ALA A 105 0.89 -17.70 9.78
CA ALA A 105 -0.49 -18.13 9.74
C ALA A 105 -0.66 -19.22 8.66
N GLY A 106 -0.69 -20.49 9.08
CA GLY A 106 -0.75 -21.60 8.14
C GLY A 106 0.53 -21.73 7.31
N ASP A 107 0.41 -21.68 5.99
CA ASP A 107 1.50 -21.64 5.00
C ASP A 107 1.91 -20.20 4.61
N GLY A 108 1.30 -19.21 5.27
CA GLY A 108 1.44 -17.80 4.98
C GLY A 108 1.70 -16.93 6.21
N TRP A 109 1.36 -15.67 6.06
CA TRP A 109 1.55 -14.63 7.06
C TRP A 109 0.28 -13.83 7.25
N ALA A 110 -0.11 -13.60 8.50
CA ALA A 110 -1.12 -12.61 8.84
C ALA A 110 -0.42 -11.36 9.37
N PHE A 111 -0.93 -10.20 8.99
CA PHE A 111 -0.35 -8.91 9.36
C PHE A 111 -1.31 -8.09 10.19
N THR A 112 -0.78 -7.41 11.20
CA THR A 112 -1.46 -6.30 11.87
C THR A 112 -0.76 -5.01 11.48
N ALA A 113 -1.49 -4.13 10.80
CA ALA A 113 -0.99 -2.83 10.38
C ALA A 113 -1.50 -1.76 11.35
N ARG A 114 -0.56 -1.01 11.92
CA ARG A 114 -0.82 0.20 12.69
C ARG A 114 -0.48 1.39 11.79
N VAL A 115 -1.50 2.16 11.45
CA VAL A 115 -1.42 3.27 10.51
C VAL A 115 -1.51 4.57 11.28
N ASN A 116 -0.53 5.45 11.05
CA ASN A 116 -0.44 6.74 11.69
C ASN A 116 -0.35 7.83 10.60
N PRO A 117 -1.49 8.48 10.27
CA PRO A 117 -1.48 9.54 9.27
C PRO A 117 -0.47 10.64 9.60
N PRO A 118 0.16 11.25 8.58
CA PRO A 118 1.09 12.35 8.79
C PRO A 118 0.38 13.57 9.41
N GLU A 119 1.16 14.43 10.06
CA GLU A 119 0.64 15.65 10.66
C GLU A 119 -0.18 16.48 9.66
N GLY A 120 -1.38 16.92 10.08
CA GLY A 120 -2.31 17.67 9.24
C GLY A 120 -3.39 16.82 8.57
N HIS A 121 -3.36 15.49 8.70
CA HIS A 121 -4.52 14.66 8.40
C HIS A 121 -5.54 14.68 9.54
N GLU A 122 -6.83 14.74 9.19
CA GLU A 122 -7.93 14.82 10.16
C GLU A 122 -8.29 13.45 10.78
N VAL A 123 -7.79 12.36 10.20
CA VAL A 123 -8.04 10.99 10.65
C VAL A 123 -7.06 10.61 11.76
N ALA A 124 -7.59 10.05 12.86
CA ALA A 124 -6.77 9.54 13.96
C ALA A 124 -6.12 8.21 13.57
N ALA A 125 -4.94 7.91 14.13
CA ALA A 125 -4.28 6.62 13.90
C ALA A 125 -5.21 5.42 14.13
N TRP A 126 -5.12 4.42 13.26
CA TRP A 126 -5.96 3.23 13.30
C TRP A 126 -5.13 1.96 13.20
N THR A 127 -5.79 0.83 13.43
CA THR A 127 -5.17 -0.50 13.34
C THR A 127 -6.12 -1.43 12.63
N LEU A 128 -5.59 -2.24 11.73
CA LEU A 128 -6.34 -3.30 11.05
C LEU A 128 -5.52 -4.59 11.01
N THR A 129 -6.23 -5.72 10.98
CA THR A 129 -5.63 -7.04 10.80
C THR A 129 -6.05 -7.58 9.45
N THR A 130 -5.06 -7.97 8.66
CA THR A 130 -5.23 -8.56 7.34
C THR A 130 -5.52 -10.06 7.46
N GLY A 131 -6.09 -10.64 6.39
CA GLY A 131 -6.12 -12.09 6.24
C GLY A 131 -4.75 -12.69 5.94
N PRO A 132 -4.60 -14.03 6.05
CA PRO A 132 -3.34 -14.70 5.76
C PRO A 132 -2.99 -14.63 4.27
N VAL A 133 -1.74 -14.24 3.97
CA VAL A 133 -1.18 -14.22 2.61
C VAL A 133 -0.17 -15.36 2.47
N ALA A 134 -0.31 -16.18 1.43
CA ALA A 134 0.61 -17.28 1.18
C ALA A 134 2.05 -16.76 1.02
N THR A 135 3.02 -17.43 1.65
CA THR A 135 4.42 -16.96 1.67
C THR A 135 5.00 -16.82 0.27
N ALA A 136 4.67 -17.73 -0.64
CA ALA A 136 5.16 -17.71 -2.01
C ALA A 136 4.61 -16.51 -2.80
N ASP A 137 3.32 -16.21 -2.64
CA ASP A 137 2.66 -15.11 -3.33
C ASP A 137 3.20 -13.77 -2.82
N LEU A 138 3.31 -13.61 -1.50
CA LEU A 138 3.88 -12.41 -0.89
C LEU A 138 5.31 -12.14 -1.37
N LEU A 139 6.17 -13.16 -1.44
CA LEU A 139 7.54 -13.00 -1.94
C LEU A 139 7.58 -12.65 -3.43
N ALA A 140 6.66 -13.19 -4.24
CA ALA A 140 6.56 -12.86 -5.66
C ALA A 140 6.10 -11.41 -5.86
N ASP A 141 5.09 -10.97 -5.11
CA ASP A 141 4.56 -9.61 -5.17
C ASP A 141 5.60 -8.58 -4.72
N LEU A 142 6.36 -8.87 -3.66
CA LEU A 142 7.49 -8.05 -3.23
C LEU A 142 8.56 -7.92 -4.31
N GLU A 143 8.90 -9.03 -4.97
CA GLU A 143 9.90 -9.01 -6.04
C GLU A 143 9.40 -8.21 -7.26
N ASP A 144 8.15 -8.39 -7.66
CA ASP A 144 7.55 -7.64 -8.77
C ASP A 144 7.48 -6.15 -8.46
N PHE A 145 6.98 -5.79 -7.27
CA PHE A 145 6.95 -4.41 -6.79
C PHE A 145 8.32 -3.75 -6.89
N ARG A 146 9.37 -4.39 -6.36
CA ARG A 146 10.73 -3.85 -6.41
C ARG A 146 11.25 -3.68 -7.84
N ARG A 147 10.87 -4.57 -8.78
CA ARG A 147 11.21 -4.41 -10.21
C ARG A 147 10.51 -3.18 -10.82
N THR A 148 9.31 -2.83 -10.38
CA THR A 148 8.60 -1.63 -10.89
C THR A 148 9.21 -0.30 -10.42
N LEU A 149 10.06 -0.34 -9.39
CA LEU A 149 10.77 0.82 -8.84
C LEU A 149 12.14 1.08 -9.50
N ALA A 150 12.69 0.09 -10.22
CA ALA A 150 14.00 0.13 -10.85
C ALA A 150 13.96 0.74 -12.27
#